data_AF-A0A348V757-F1
#
_entry.id   AF-A0A348V757-F1
#
_cell.length_a   1.000
_cell.length_b   1.000
_cell.length_c   1.000
_cell.angle_alpha   90.00
_cell.angle_beta   90.00
_cell.angle_gamma   90.00
#
_symmetry.space_group_name_H-M   'P 1'
#
loop_
_entity.id
_entity.type
_entity.pdbx_description
1 polymer ?
#
loop_
_entity_poly.entity_id
_entity_poly.type
_entity_poly.pdbx_seq_one_letter_code
_entity_poly.pdbx_strand_id
1 'polypeptide(L)'
;RGGAATEIAAGFATHLQSTCADLDIDHTSVHTATLKKHATGKGNASKEVMMAAYRGRFQVEPQDDNECDARWLLDYAKVNYGR
;
A
#
# COMPACT_ATOMS: atom_id res chain seq x y z
N ARG A 1 -0.59 8.05 -19.59
CA ARG A 1 -0.11 8.62 -18.31
C ARG A 1 0.43 10.00 -18.61
N GLY A 2 -0.26 11.07 -18.20
CA GLY A 2 0.20 12.46 -18.44
C GLY A 2 1.23 12.87 -17.40
N GLY A 3 2.27 13.61 -17.81
CA GLY A 3 3.39 14.01 -16.95
C GLY A 3 2.97 14.63 -15.62
N ALA A 4 1.93 15.47 -15.62
CA ALA A 4 1.41 16.13 -14.42
C ALA A 4 1.02 15.15 -13.29
N ALA A 5 0.37 14.02 -13.61
CA ALA A 5 -0.02 13.05 -12.58
C ALA A 5 1.20 12.36 -11.95
N THR A 6 2.25 12.13 -12.75
CA THR A 6 3.52 11.58 -12.26
C THR A 6 4.23 12.58 -11.36
N GLU A 7 4.29 13.85 -11.76
CA GLU A 7 4.92 14.93 -10.97
C GLU A 7 4.20 15.12 -9.62
N ILE A 8 2.86 15.13 -9.61
CA ILE A 8 2.08 15.23 -8.38
C ILE A 8 2.36 14.05 -7.45
N ALA A 9 2.36 12.82 -7.97
CA ALA A 9 2.65 11.63 -7.16
C ALA A 9 4.08 11.65 -6.59
N ALA A 10 5.06 12.13 -7.37
CA ALA A 10 6.43 12.32 -6.89
C ALA A 10 6.48 13.38 -5.78
N GLY A 11 5.76 14.49 -5.92
CA GLY A 11 5.64 15.52 -4.89
C GLY A 11 5.06 14.97 -3.57
N PHE A 12 4.01 14.14 -3.65
CA PHE A 12 3.47 13.48 -2.45
C PHE A 12 4.48 12.56 -1.77
N ALA A 13 5.24 11.78 -2.55
CA ALA A 13 6.29 10.93 -2.01
C ALA A 13 7.38 11.75 -1.31
N THR A 14 7.85 12.84 -1.93
CA THR A 14 8.85 13.74 -1.34
C THR A 14 8.38 14.32 -0.01
N HIS A 15 7.12 14.79 0.08
CA HIS A 15 6.58 15.33 1.33
C HIS A 15 6.49 14.27 2.43
N LEU A 16 6.10 13.05 2.10
CA LEU A 16 6.08 11.94 3.06
C LEU A 16 7.49 11.66 3.59
N GLN A 17 8.47 11.53 2.70
CA GLN A 17 9.87 11.23 3.06
C GLN A 17 10.50 12.34 3.91
N SER A 18 10.24 13.61 3.57
CA SER A 18 10.68 14.76 4.37
C SER A 18 10.10 14.70 5.78
N THR A 19 8.80 14.42 5.90
CA THR A 19 8.14 14.33 7.21
C THR A 19 8.70 13.19 8.05
N CYS A 20 8.98 12.03 7.42
CA CYS A 20 9.65 10.93 8.10
C CYS A 20 11.06 11.31 8.59
N ALA A 21 11.83 12.04 7.78
CA ALA A 21 13.16 12.51 8.16
C ALA A 21 13.11 13.52 9.34
N ASP A 22 12.17 14.47 9.30
CA ASP A 22 12.00 15.47 10.37
C ASP A 22 11.60 14.84 11.72
N LEU A 23 10.90 13.71 11.67
CA LEU A 23 10.43 12.97 12.84
C LEU A 23 11.33 11.80 13.26
N ASP A 24 12.45 11.58 12.56
CA ASP A 24 13.35 10.44 12.76
C ASP A 24 12.61 9.07 12.67
N ILE A 25 11.72 8.94 11.69
CA ILE A 25 10.93 7.73 11.43
C ILE A 25 11.51 6.98 10.23
N ASP A 26 11.97 5.76 10.47
CA ASP A 26 12.32 4.83 9.40
C ASP A 26 11.11 4.53 8.52
N HIS A 27 11.32 4.63 7.20
CA HIS A 27 10.28 4.33 6.22
C HIS A 27 10.85 3.51 5.08
N THR A 28 9.97 2.76 4.42
CA THR A 28 10.29 2.02 3.21
C THR A 28 9.12 2.03 2.25
N SER A 29 9.39 1.77 0.97
CA SER A 29 8.35 1.67 -0.05
C SER A 29 8.08 0.21 -0.40
N VAL A 30 6.82 -0.11 -0.67
CA VAL A 30 6.40 -1.44 -1.14
C VAL A 30 5.91 -1.30 -2.58
N HIS A 31 6.53 -2.05 -3.48
CA HIS A 31 6.09 -2.07 -4.87
C HIS A 31 4.68 -2.68 -4.97
N THR A 32 3.82 -2.12 -5.83
CA THR A 32 2.41 -2.54 -5.94
C THR A 32 2.25 -4.03 -6.27
N ALA A 33 3.14 -4.58 -7.10
CA ALA A 33 3.15 -6.01 -7.40
C ALA A 33 3.50 -6.88 -6.17
N THR A 34 4.37 -6.38 -5.28
CA THR A 34 4.69 -7.06 -4.02
C THR A 34 3.48 -7.06 -3.10
N LEU A 35 2.80 -5.91 -2.99
CA LEU A 35 1.59 -5.79 -2.16
C LEU A 35 0.45 -6.69 -2.68
N LYS A 36 0.23 -6.71 -4.00
CA LYS A 36 -0.73 -7.62 -4.65
C LYS A 36 -0.40 -9.09 -4.39
N LYS A 37 0.88 -9.45 -4.46
CA LYS A 37 1.33 -10.82 -4.15
C LYS A 37 1.10 -11.17 -2.69
N HIS A 38 1.33 -10.24 -1.77
CA HIS A 38 1.05 -10.42 -0.35
C HIS A 38 -0.45 -10.66 -0.10
N ALA A 39 -1.30 -9.83 -0.69
CA ALA A 39 -2.75 -9.91 -0.52
C ALA A 39 -3.38 -11.16 -1.16
N THR A 40 -2.90 -11.58 -2.33
CA THR A 40 -3.62 -12.53 -3.20
C THR A 40 -2.80 -13.75 -3.62
N GLY A 41 -1.51 -13.79 -3.29
CA GLY A 41 -0.54 -14.75 -3.83
C GLY A 41 -0.06 -14.43 -5.26
N LYS A 42 -0.63 -13.44 -5.96
CA LYS A 42 -0.27 -13.07 -7.34
C LYS A 42 0.03 -11.57 -7.50
N GLY A 43 1.20 -11.23 -8.04
CA GLY A 43 1.63 -9.82 -8.16
C GLY A 43 0.92 -9.00 -9.24
N ASN A 44 0.22 -9.66 -10.16
CA ASN A 44 -0.56 -9.02 -11.22
C ASN A 44 -2.08 -9.08 -10.98
N ALA A 45 -2.52 -9.33 -9.74
CA ALA A 45 -3.94 -9.36 -9.39
C ALA A 45 -4.63 -8.02 -9.67
N SER A 46 -5.94 -8.07 -9.98
CA SER A 46 -6.76 -6.87 -10.14
C SER A 46 -7.17 -6.30 -8.77
N LYS A 47 -7.73 -5.09 -8.76
CA LYS A 47 -8.20 -4.44 -7.52
C LYS A 47 -9.35 -5.22 -6.88
N GLU A 48 -10.24 -5.78 -7.70
CA GLU A 48 -11.39 -6.57 -7.26
C GLU A 48 -10.94 -7.83 -6.52
N VAL A 49 -9.90 -8.50 -7.00
CA VAL A 49 -9.32 -9.68 -6.34
C VAL A 49 -8.68 -9.28 -5.00
N MET A 50 -8.00 -8.14 -4.93
CA MET A 50 -7.48 -7.62 -3.66
C MET A 50 -8.59 -7.30 -2.65
N MET A 51 -9.69 -6.67 -3.08
CA MET A 51 -10.84 -6.39 -2.21
C MET A 51 -11.54 -7.68 -1.75
N ALA A 52 -11.68 -8.68 -2.64
CA ALA A 52 -12.22 -9.98 -2.25
C ALA A 52 -11.34 -10.67 -1.20
N ALA A 53 -10.01 -10.64 -1.38
CA ALA A 53 -9.06 -11.14 -0.40
C ALA A 53 -9.14 -10.36 0.93
N TYR A 54 -9.31 -9.03 0.86
CA TYR A 54 -9.48 -8.17 2.04
C TYR A 54 -10.67 -8.63 2.88
N ARG A 55 -11.84 -8.77 2.25
CA ARG A 55 -13.08 -9.21 2.94
C ARG A 55 -12.89 -10.58 3.60
N GLY A 56 -12.23 -11.51 2.90
CA GLY A 56 -11.95 -12.84 3.44
C GLY A 56 -10.99 -12.83 4.64
N ARG A 57 -9.92 -12.03 4.58
CA ARG A 57 -8.89 -11.98 5.64
C ARG A 57 -9.32 -11.15 6.86
N PHE A 58 -9.88 -9.98 6.64
CA PHE A 58 -10.16 -9.01 7.70
C PHE A 58 -11.61 -9.05 8.17
N GLN A 59 -12.51 -9.76 7.47
CA GLN A 59 -13.92 -9.91 7.82
C GLN A 59 -14.68 -8.58 7.98
N VAL A 60 -14.26 -7.56 7.23
CA VAL A 60 -14.84 -6.21 7.21
C VAL A 60 -14.93 -5.75 5.75
N GLU A 61 -15.87 -4.86 5.46
CA GLU A 61 -16.01 -4.20 4.15
C GLU A 61 -15.13 -2.94 4.12
N PRO A 62 -14.22 -2.77 3.15
CA PRO A 62 -13.49 -1.52 3.00
C PRO A 62 -14.40 -0.45 2.37
N GLN A 63 -14.22 0.81 2.77
CA GLN A 63 -14.92 1.96 2.20
C GLN A 63 -14.58 2.14 0.72
N ASP A 64 -13.31 1.97 0.36
CA ASP A 64 -12.81 2.10 -1.00
C ASP A 64 -11.54 1.23 -1.23
N ASP A 65 -10.94 1.36 -2.41
CA ASP A 65 -9.70 0.68 -2.76
C ASP A 65 -8.48 1.23 -1.98
N ASN A 66 -8.50 2.51 -1.61
CA ASN A 66 -7.42 3.12 -0.82
C ASN A 66 -7.35 2.53 0.59
N GLU A 67 -8.49 2.36 1.26
CA GLU A 67 -8.54 1.71 2.58
C GLU A 67 -8.08 0.25 2.48
N CYS A 68 -8.51 -0.45 1.43
CA CYS A 68 -8.07 -1.82 1.16
C CYS A 68 -6.53 -1.89 1.02
N ASP A 69 -5.93 -1.02 0.21
CA ASP A 69 -4.48 -0.98 0.00
C ASP A 69 -3.73 -0.60 1.29
N ALA A 70 -4.23 0.38 2.06
CA ALA A 70 -3.62 0.81 3.33
C ALA A 70 -3.61 -0.32 4.37
N ARG A 71 -4.71 -1.07 4.50
CA ARG A 71 -4.78 -2.20 5.42
C ARG A 71 -3.86 -3.35 5.03
N TRP A 72 -3.75 -3.63 3.73
CA TRP A 72 -2.80 -4.61 3.23
C TRP A 72 -1.36 -4.19 3.46
N LEU A 73 -1.05 -2.89 3.30
CA LEU A 73 0.29 -2.36 3.56
C LEU A 73 0.65 -2.49 5.05
N LEU A 74 -0.31 -2.23 5.95
CA LEU A 74 -0.13 -2.46 7.38
C LEU A 74 0.09 -3.94 7.70
N ASP A 75 -0.71 -4.84 7.14
CA ASP A 75 -0.55 -6.29 7.35
C ASP A 75 0.80 -6.79 6.82
N TYR A 76 1.22 -6.33 5.63
CA TYR A 76 2.55 -6.60 5.08
C TYR A 76 3.65 -6.12 6.02
N ALA A 77 3.56 -4.88 6.52
CA ALA A 77 4.56 -4.33 7.42
C ALA A 77 4.66 -5.13 8.71
N LYS A 78 3.53 -5.53 9.30
CA LYS A 78 3.50 -6.39 10.50
C LYS A 78 4.15 -7.75 10.25
N VAL A 79 3.91 -8.37 9.10
CA VAL A 79 4.48 -9.68 8.76
C VAL A 79 5.99 -9.61 8.48
N ASN A 80 6.48 -8.53 7.86
CA ASN A 80 7.87 -8.45 7.39
C ASN A 80 8.81 -7.66 8.32
N TYR A 81 8.26 -6.75 9.13
CA TYR A 81 9.03 -5.85 9.99
C TYR A 81 8.54 -5.83 11.44
N GLY A 82 7.36 -6.39 11.72
CA GLY A 82 6.86 -6.54 13.09
C GLY A 82 7.69 -7.58 13.84
N ARG A 83 8.51 -7.11 14.80
CA ARG A 83 9.03 -7.92 15.90
C ARG A 83 8.16 -7.72 17.13
#